data_AF-A0A1F8H4K2-F1
#
_entry.id   AF-A0A1F8H4K2-F1
#
_cell.length_a   1.000
_cell.length_b   1.000
_cell.length_c   1.000
_cell.angle_alpha   90.00
_cell.angle_beta   90.00
_cell.angle_gamma   90.00
#
_symmetry.space_group_name_H-M   'P 1'
#
loop_
_entity.id
_entity.type
_entity.pdbx_description
1 polymer ?
#
loop_
_entity_poly.entity_id
_entity_poly.type
_entity_poly.pdbx_seq_one_letter_code
_entity_poly.pdbx_strand_id
1 'polypeptide(L)'
;MSINKAKTLKSAKQAQGTLIKITQMIEADRYCPEIIQQVDSVIGLLKTAKRELLVGHLDTCLVHQMKENKQKAIDELIKIYNLSN
;
A
#
# COMPACT_ATOMS: atom_id res chain seq x y z
N MET A 1 4.69 -7.48 16.71
CA MET A 1 4.02 -6.67 15.68
C MET A 1 4.38 -5.19 15.91
N SER A 2 5.60 -4.76 15.56
CA SER A 2 5.98 -3.33 15.59
C SER A 2 5.62 -2.67 14.25
N ILE A 3 4.40 -2.89 13.80
CA ILE A 3 3.84 -2.14 12.66
C ILE A 3 3.63 -0.72 13.18
N ASN A 4 3.94 0.29 12.37
CA ASN A 4 3.28 1.57 12.54
C ASN A 4 1.80 1.44 12.10
N LYS A 5 1.06 0.56 12.78
CA LYS A 5 -0.31 0.10 12.43
C LYS A 5 -1.22 1.31 12.27
N ALA A 6 -1.02 2.30 13.12
CA ALA A 6 -1.69 3.59 13.04
C ALA A 6 -1.44 4.29 11.70
N LYS A 7 -0.18 4.38 11.25
CA LYS A 7 0.17 5.00 9.96
C LYS A 7 -0.37 4.21 8.76
N THR A 8 -0.19 2.89 8.73
CA THR A 8 -0.75 2.03 7.66
C THR A 8 -2.27 2.17 7.56
N LEU A 9 -2.98 2.07 8.70
CA LEU A 9 -4.44 2.22 8.74
C LEU A 9 -4.88 3.62 8.34
N LYS A 10 -4.14 4.66 8.76
CA LYS A 10 -4.43 6.04 8.37
C LYS A 10 -4.36 6.19 6.84
N SER A 11 -3.26 5.76 6.22
CA SER A 11 -3.10 5.83 4.76
C SER A 11 -4.18 5.02 4.02
N ALA A 12 -4.52 3.82 4.49
CA ALA A 12 -5.56 2.99 3.89
C ALA A 12 -6.95 3.64 3.98
N LYS A 13 -7.31 4.19 5.15
CA LYS A 13 -8.59 4.92 5.35
C LYS A 13 -8.66 6.19 4.48
N GLN A 14 -7.57 6.92 4.36
CA GLN A 14 -7.50 8.08 3.47
C GLN A 14 -7.68 7.65 2.01
N ALA A 15 -7.01 6.58 1.57
CA ALA A 15 -7.16 6.07 0.19
C ALA A 15 -8.61 5.67 -0.10
N GLN A 16 -9.28 4.99 0.85
CA GLN A 16 -10.69 4.64 0.74
C GLN A 16 -11.58 5.89 0.59
N GLY A 17 -11.37 6.91 1.44
CA GLY A 17 -12.12 8.15 1.36
C GLY A 17 -11.91 8.90 0.04
N THR A 18 -10.69 8.93 -0.47
CA THR A 18 -10.39 9.58 -1.76
C THR A 18 -10.95 8.78 -2.94
N LEU A 19 -10.95 7.44 -2.88
CA LEU A 19 -11.62 6.60 -3.89
C LEU A 19 -13.12 6.90 -3.99
N ILE A 20 -13.81 7.02 -2.85
CA ILE A 20 -15.23 7.41 -2.83
C ILE A 20 -15.43 8.76 -3.52
N LYS A 21 -14.56 9.74 -3.26
CA LYS A 21 -14.64 11.06 -3.90
C LYS A 21 -14.40 10.99 -5.41
N ILE A 22 -13.43 10.19 -5.86
CA ILE A 22 -13.16 10.00 -7.30
C ILE A 22 -14.41 9.48 -8.00
N THR A 23 -15.07 8.46 -7.44
CA THR A 23 -16.32 7.93 -7.99
C THR A 23 -17.39 9.03 -8.11
N GLN A 24 -17.61 9.79 -7.03
CA GLN A 24 -18.57 10.91 -7.03
C GLN A 24 -18.21 12.00 -8.06
N MET A 25 -16.92 12.28 -8.26
CA MET A 25 -16.48 13.27 -9.25
C MET A 25 -16.73 12.80 -10.68
N ILE A 26 -16.54 11.50 -10.94
CA ILE A 26 -16.84 10.90 -12.25
C ILE A 26 -18.36 10.93 -12.50
N GLU A 27 -19.16 10.51 -11.52
CA GLU A 27 -20.63 10.54 -11.62
C GLU A 27 -21.20 11.95 -11.83
N ALA A 28 -20.48 12.98 -11.37
CA ALA A 28 -20.85 14.39 -11.52
C ALA A 28 -20.18 15.08 -12.73
N ASP A 29 -19.60 14.33 -13.66
CA ASP A 29 -18.93 14.83 -14.89
C ASP A 29 -17.92 15.96 -14.60
N ARG A 30 -17.17 15.84 -13.51
CA ARG A 30 -16.17 16.85 -13.10
C ARG A 30 -15.01 16.91 -14.09
N TYR A 31 -14.33 18.06 -14.11
CA TYR A 31 -13.21 18.32 -15.01
C TYR A 31 -12.10 17.26 -14.85
N CYS A 32 -11.80 16.54 -15.95
CA CYS A 32 -10.94 15.36 -15.94
C CYS A 32 -9.57 15.57 -15.25
N PRO A 33 -8.85 16.69 -15.43
CA PRO A 33 -7.59 16.93 -14.73
C PRO A 33 -7.73 16.93 -13.19
N GLU A 34 -8.86 17.37 -12.64
CA GLU A 34 -9.09 17.31 -11.19
C GLU A 34 -9.24 15.86 -10.71
N ILE A 35 -9.94 15.02 -11.50
CA ILE A 35 -10.13 13.60 -11.21
C ILE A 35 -8.78 12.88 -11.26
N ILE A 36 -7.99 13.14 -12.30
CA ILE A 36 -6.63 12.58 -12.46
C ILE A 36 -5.78 12.94 -11.24
N GLN A 37 -5.83 14.20 -10.78
CA GLN A 37 -5.08 14.62 -9.60
C GLN A 37 -5.51 13.87 -8.32
N GLN A 38 -6.80 13.55 -8.17
CA GLN A 38 -7.28 12.72 -7.04
C GLN A 38 -6.84 11.26 -7.17
N VAL A 39 -6.83 10.70 -8.39
CA VAL A 39 -6.31 9.35 -8.66
C VAL A 39 -4.84 9.25 -8.26
N ASP A 40 -4.01 10.22 -8.64
CA ASP A 40 -2.60 10.27 -8.23
C ASP A 40 -2.43 10.35 -6.70
N SER A 41 -3.32 11.09 -6.03
CA SER A 41 -3.37 11.16 -4.57
C SER A 41 -3.65 9.79 -3.93
N VAL A 42 -4.65 9.05 -4.44
CA VAL A 42 -4.94 7.68 -4.00
C VAL A 42 -3.76 6.76 -4.20
N ILE A 43 -3.11 6.81 -5.37
CA ILE A 43 -1.94 5.98 -5.67
C ILE A 43 -0.83 6.27 -4.66
N GLY A 44 -0.56 7.54 -4.33
CA GLY A 44 0.42 7.93 -3.32
C GLY A 44 0.11 7.38 -1.92
N LEU A 45 -1.17 7.40 -1.53
CA LEU A 45 -1.63 6.85 -0.26
C LEU A 45 -1.45 5.31 -0.21
N LEU A 46 -1.79 4.61 -1.29
CA LEU A 46 -1.61 3.16 -1.39
C LEU A 46 -0.12 2.77 -1.40
N LYS A 47 0.73 3.52 -2.10
CA LYS A 47 2.19 3.33 -2.07
C LYS A 47 2.74 3.49 -0.64
N THR A 48 2.24 4.48 0.10
CA THR A 48 2.60 4.67 1.51
C THR A 48 2.17 3.48 2.37
N ALA A 49 0.91 3.05 2.27
CA ALA A 49 0.41 1.91 3.03
C ALA A 49 1.20 0.63 2.75
N LYS A 50 1.48 0.35 1.47
CA LYS A 50 2.29 -0.78 1.03
C LYS A 50 3.70 -0.74 1.62
N ARG A 51 4.37 0.41 1.58
CA ARG A 51 5.71 0.58 2.16
C ARG A 51 5.72 0.23 3.65
N GLU A 52 4.76 0.75 4.42
CA GLU A 52 4.70 0.50 5.86
C GLU A 52 4.39 -0.98 6.18
N LEU A 53 3.55 -1.63 5.36
CA LEU A 53 3.31 -3.08 5.46
C LEU A 53 4.57 -3.89 5.19
N LEU A 54 5.32 -3.52 4.14
CA LEU A 54 6.56 -4.21 3.79
C LEU A 54 7.60 -4.05 4.89
N VAL A 55 7.83 -2.83 5.40
CA VAL A 55 8.74 -2.59 6.53
C VAL A 55 8.36 -3.48 7.72
N GLY A 56 7.09 -3.48 8.11
CA GLY A 56 6.62 -4.33 9.20
C GLY A 56 6.83 -5.83 8.95
N HIS A 57 6.63 -6.30 7.72
CA HIS A 57 6.87 -7.69 7.35
C HIS A 57 8.36 -8.06 7.43
N LEU A 58 9.24 -7.19 6.92
CA LEU A 58 10.68 -7.37 6.98
C LEU A 58 11.18 -7.41 8.43
N ASP A 59 10.70 -6.52 9.29
CA ASP A 59 11.16 -6.39 10.69
C ASP A 59 10.64 -7.51 11.61
N THR A 60 9.58 -8.24 11.22
CA THR A 60 9.01 -9.29 12.06
C THR A 60 8.98 -10.65 11.38
N CYS A 61 8.07 -10.86 10.44
CA CYS A 61 7.76 -12.20 9.93
C CYS A 61 8.94 -12.76 9.14
N LEU A 62 9.55 -11.92 8.30
CA LEU A 62 10.63 -12.34 7.43
C LEU A 62 11.91 -12.64 8.21
N VAL A 63 12.24 -11.85 9.24
CA VAL A 63 13.41 -12.11 10.11
C VAL A 63 13.32 -13.48 10.77
N HIS A 64 12.13 -13.88 11.24
CA HIS A 64 11.93 -15.22 11.78
C HIS A 64 12.09 -16.29 10.71
N GLN A 65 11.46 -16.12 9.54
CA GLN A 65 11.56 -17.09 8.45
C GLN A 65 12.99 -17.21 7.90
N MET A 66 13.78 -16.14 7.89
CA MET A 66 15.19 -16.19 7.47
C MET A 66 16.04 -17.09 8.35
N LYS A 67 15.70 -17.21 9.66
CA LYS A 67 16.40 -18.10 10.59
C LYS A 67 16.03 -19.58 10.38
N GLU A 68 14.81 -19.85 9.95
CA GLU A 68 14.30 -21.21 9.74
C GLU A 68 14.59 -21.73 8.33
N ASN A 69 14.29 -20.93 7.31
CA ASN A 69 14.48 -21.25 5.90
C ASN A 69 14.73 -19.99 5.07
N LYS A 70 16.03 -19.68 4.90
CA LYS A 70 16.48 -18.51 4.14
C LYS A 70 16.00 -18.48 2.69
N GLN A 71 15.97 -19.62 2.00
CA GLN A 71 15.55 -19.67 0.59
C GLN A 71 14.08 -19.26 0.46
N LYS A 72 13.22 -19.83 1.30
CA LYS A 72 11.78 -19.50 1.32
C LYS A 72 11.54 -18.02 1.61
N ALA A 73 12.30 -17.42 2.52
CA ALA A 73 12.24 -15.98 2.79
C ALA A 73 12.62 -15.12 1.58
N ILE A 74 13.66 -15.51 0.84
CA ILE A 74 14.07 -14.81 -0.39
C ILE A 74 12.99 -14.93 -1.46
N ASP A 75 12.44 -16.14 -1.67
CA ASP A 75 11.39 -16.39 -2.67
C ASP A 75 10.12 -15.57 -2.39
N GLU A 76 9.73 -15.47 -1.12
CA GLU A 76 8.61 -14.62 -0.67
C GLU A 76 8.86 -13.14 -0.99
N LEU A 77 10.07 -12.63 -0.71
CA LEU A 77 10.42 -11.25 -0.98
C LEU A 77 10.40 -10.93 -2.48
N ILE A 78 10.93 -11.81 -3.32
CA ILE A 78 10.91 -11.69 -4.78
C ILE A 78 9.46 -11.65 -5.29
N LYS A 79 8.58 -12.51 -4.75
CA LYS A 79 7.16 -12.54 -5.12
C LYS A 79 6.46 -11.21 -4.81
N ILE A 80 6.72 -10.61 -3.65
CA ILE A 80 6.13 -9.31 -3.28
C ILE A 80 6.58 -8.20 -4.24
N TYR A 81 7.87 -8.16 -4.61
CA TYR A 81 8.40 -7.15 -5.53
C TYR A 81 7.95 -7.34 -6.98
N ASN A 82 7.80 -8.57 -7.47
CA ASN A 82 7.35 -8.81 -8.85
C ASN A 82 5.87 -8.48 -9.07
N LEU A 83 5.02 -8.59 -8.04
CA LEU A 83 3.62 -8.15 -8.08
C LEU A 83 3.44 -6.62 -8.04
N SER A 84 4.56 -5.89 -7.97
CA SER A 84 4.60 -4.44 -7.81
C SER A 84 4.92 -3.67 -9.10
N ASN A 85 5.24 -4.40 -10.18
CA ASN A 85 5.59 -3.89 -11.51
C ASN A 85 4.45 -4.11 -12.49
#